data_AF-Q2LT67-F1
#
_entry.id   AF-Q2LT67-F1
#
_cell.length_a   1.000
_cell.length_b   1.000
_cell.length_c   1.000
_cell.angle_alpha   90.00
_cell.angle_beta   90.00
_cell.angle_gamma   90.00
#
_symmetry.space_group_name_H-M   'P 1'
#
loop_
_entity.id
_entity.type
_entity.pdbx_description
1 polymer ?
#
loop_
_entity_poly.entity_id
_entity_poly.type
_entity_poly.pdbx_seq_one_letter_code
_entity_poly.pdbx_strand_id
1 'polypeptide(L)'
;MSDSAEKTQKEVKFNQDNLYREETITDLSVGSIRMLTPIKIDGTVDANRTPLFIGQAQLMSPEGPMPIQCPIDAKSLTEAMEKFPESMEWMMKQIIS
;
A
#
# COMPACT_ATOMS: atom_id res chain seq x y z
N MET A 1 -29.41 28.52 27.36
CA MET A 1 -28.69 29.07 26.19
C MET A 1 -27.57 29.90 26.78
N SER A 2 -26.28 29.62 26.63
CA SER A 2 -25.56 28.89 25.58
C SER A 2 -24.21 28.54 26.18
N ASP A 3 -23.78 27.27 26.12
CA ASP A 3 -22.36 26.95 26.30
C ASP A 3 -21.87 26.20 25.06
N SER A 4 -21.40 27.05 24.16
CA SER A 4 -20.37 26.86 23.15
C SER A 4 -19.64 25.51 23.13
N ALA A 5 -19.94 24.73 22.09
CA ALA A 5 -18.93 24.08 21.23
C ALA A 5 -17.76 23.34 21.91
N GLU A 6 -18.05 22.23 22.60
CA GLU A 6 -17.05 21.16 22.72
C GLU A 6 -16.95 20.43 21.38
N LYS A 7 -16.16 21.01 20.47
CA LYS A 7 -15.57 20.24 19.36
C LYS A 7 -14.65 19.20 20.00
N THR A 8 -15.14 17.98 20.15
CA THR A 8 -14.32 16.83 20.52
C THR A 8 -13.23 16.67 19.46
N GLN A 9 -12.03 17.20 19.75
CA GLN A 9 -10.83 16.81 19.02
C GLN A 9 -10.72 15.29 19.20
N LYS A 10 -10.95 14.52 18.13
CA LYS A 10 -10.63 13.09 18.14
C LYS A 10 -9.15 12.98 18.51
N GLU A 11 -8.86 12.43 19.70
CA GLU A 11 -7.49 12.12 20.11
C GLU A 11 -6.85 11.26 19.02
N VAL A 12 -5.77 11.76 18.43
CA VAL A 12 -4.96 10.99 17.49
C VAL A 12 -4.26 9.90 18.29
N LYS A 13 -4.81 8.68 18.29
CA LYS A 13 -4.23 7.52 18.97
C LYS A 13 -3.49 6.64 17.99
N PHE A 14 -2.26 6.28 18.33
CA PHE A 14 -1.46 5.33 17.56
C PHE A 14 -1.94 3.89 17.84
N ASN A 15 -2.28 3.14 16.79
CA ASN A 15 -2.74 1.76 16.93
C ASN A 15 -1.54 0.80 17.04
N GLN A 16 -1.21 0.42 18.27
CA GLN A 16 -0.08 -0.48 18.58
C GLN A 16 -0.35 -1.95 18.20
N ASP A 17 -1.60 -2.31 17.88
CA ASP A 17 -2.01 -3.68 17.54
C ASP A 17 -1.94 -3.97 16.04
N ASN A 18 -1.75 -2.94 15.20
CA ASN A 18 -1.75 -3.07 13.75
C ASN A 18 -0.52 -2.41 13.11
N LEU A 19 0.66 -2.89 13.50
CA LEU A 19 1.93 -2.35 13.04
C LEU A 19 2.45 -3.09 11.80
N TYR A 20 3.01 -2.30 10.87
CA TYR A 20 3.72 -2.78 9.69
C TYR A 20 5.00 -1.97 9.51
N ARG A 21 6.05 -2.65 9.06
CA ARG A 21 7.21 -2.02 8.44
C ARG A 21 6.94 -1.84 6.95
N GLU A 22 7.16 -0.63 6.45
CA GLU A 22 7.01 -0.31 5.03
C GLU A 22 8.38 -0.30 4.35
N GLU A 23 8.48 -1.00 3.21
CA GLU A 23 9.66 -1.05 2.36
C GLU A 23 9.23 -0.82 0.90
N THR A 24 10.03 -0.09 0.13
CA THR A 24 9.80 0.12 -1.31
C THR A 24 10.92 -0.55 -2.10
N ILE A 25 10.54 -1.48 -2.98
CA ILE A 25 11.44 -2.22 -3.87
C ILE A 25 11.19 -1.73 -5.29
N THR A 26 12.21 -1.26 -5.99
CA THR A 26 12.08 -0.70 -7.33
C THR A 26 13.20 -1.17 -8.25
N ASP A 27 12.88 -1.31 -9.53
CA ASP A 27 13.84 -1.56 -10.59
C ASP A 27 14.31 -0.25 -11.28
N LEU A 28 13.85 0.92 -10.79
CA LEU A 28 14.10 2.24 -11.36
C LEU A 28 13.68 2.39 -12.83
N SER A 29 12.82 1.51 -13.33
CA SER A 29 12.35 1.55 -14.72
C SER A 29 10.85 1.28 -14.83
N VAL A 30 10.40 0.04 -14.64
CA VAL A 30 8.99 -0.35 -14.82
C VAL A 30 8.13 0.15 -13.66
N GLY A 31 8.64 0.10 -12.43
CA GLY A 31 7.86 0.54 -11.28
C GLY A 31 8.45 0.18 -9.93
N SER A 32 7.58 0.11 -8.93
CA SER A 32 7.93 -0.26 -7.56
C SER A 32 6.88 -1.13 -6.90
N ILE A 33 7.31 -1.98 -5.98
CA ILE A 33 6.47 -2.74 -5.06
C ILE A 33 6.67 -2.15 -3.67
N ARG A 34 5.60 -1.66 -3.07
CA ARG A 34 5.56 -1.35 -1.64
C ARG A 34 5.18 -2.63 -0.88
N MET A 35 6.08 -3.08 -0.03
CA MET A 35 5.89 -4.22 0.86
C MET A 35 5.58 -3.72 2.28
N LEU A 36 4.49 -4.21 2.86
CA LEU A 36 4.13 -3.98 4.25
C LEU A 36 4.34 -5.28 5.03
N THR A 37 5.41 -5.34 5.80
CA THR A 37 5.75 -6.49 6.64
C THR A 37 5.12 -6.31 8.02
N PRO A 38 4.21 -7.18 8.47
CA PRO A 38 3.64 -7.12 9.80
C PRO A 38 4.74 -7.19 10.87
N ILE A 39 4.68 -6.31 11.86
CA ILE A 39 5.59 -6.31 12.99
C ILE A 39 4.84 -6.31 14.31
N LYS A 40 5.50 -6.78 15.35
CA LYS A 40 5.08 -6.63 16.74
C LYS A 40 5.52 -5.27 17.27
N ILE A 41 5.04 -4.91 18.46
CA ILE A 41 5.40 -3.66 19.15
C ILE A 41 6.91 -3.54 19.42
N ASP A 42 7.62 -4.67 19.56
CA ASP A 42 9.07 -4.71 19.73
C ASP A 42 9.86 -4.52 18.42
N GLY A 43 9.16 -4.35 17.29
CA GLY A 43 9.75 -4.16 15.97
C GLY A 43 10.17 -5.45 15.26
N THR A 44 10.00 -6.62 15.89
CA THR A 44 10.25 -7.92 15.27
C THR A 44 9.12 -8.31 14.31
N VAL A 45 9.42 -9.18 13.34
CA VAL A 45 8.44 -9.66 12.36
C VAL A 45 7.36 -10.48 13.07
N ASP A 46 6.10 -10.20 12.73
CA ASP A 46 4.96 -11.00 13.15
C ASP A 46 4.63 -12.06 12.11
N ALA A 47 5.23 -13.24 12.25
CA ALA A 47 5.08 -14.35 11.32
C ALA A 47 3.65 -14.96 11.25
N ASN A 48 2.72 -14.55 12.13
CA ASN A 48 1.33 -15.01 12.07
C ASN A 48 0.50 -14.24 11.03
N ARG A 49 1.01 -13.11 10.53
CA ARG A 49 0.34 -12.28 9.53
C ARG A 49 1.14 -12.32 8.22
N THR A 50 0.42 -12.37 7.10
CA THR A 50 1.03 -12.34 5.77
C THR A 50 1.44 -10.91 5.41
N PRO A 51 2.61 -10.69 4.78
CA PRO A 51 2.94 -9.39 4.20
C PRO A 51 1.93 -8.96 3.14
N LEU A 52 1.73 -7.65 3.03
CA LEU A 52 0.92 -7.06 1.97
C LEU A 52 1.83 -6.44 0.91
N PHE A 53 1.45 -6.58 -0.35
CA PHE A 53 2.19 -6.05 -1.48
C PHE A 53 1.30 -5.12 -2.28
N ILE A 54 1.85 -3.96 -2.64
CA ILE A 54 1.17 -2.95 -3.46
C ILE A 54 2.11 -2.61 -4.60
N GLY A 55 1.72 -2.96 -5.81
CA GLY A 55 2.43 -2.51 -7.00
C GLY A 55 2.14 -1.03 -7.25
N GLN A 56 3.13 -0.33 -7.78
CA GLN A 56 3.05 1.07 -8.18
C GLN A 56 3.73 1.22 -9.55
N ALA A 57 3.07 1.91 -10.47
CA ALA A 57 3.59 2.23 -11.80
C ALA A 57 3.05 3.59 -12.27
N GLN A 58 3.45 4.02 -13.47
CA GLN A 58 2.94 5.23 -14.11
C GLN A 58 2.22 4.85 -15.41
N LEU A 59 0.99 5.34 -15.57
CA LEU A 59 0.22 5.25 -16.81
C LEU A 59 0.29 6.60 -17.52
N MET A 60 0.72 6.63 -18.78
CA MET A 60 0.68 7.85 -19.57
C MET A 60 -0.74 8.09 -20.11
N SER A 61 -1.43 9.11 -19.57
CA SER A 61 -2.70 9.61 -20.10
C SER A 61 -2.48 10.86 -20.98
N PRO A 62 -3.49 11.32 -21.73
CA PRO A 62 -3.42 12.57 -22.50
C PRO A 62 -3.05 13.79 -21.65
N GLU A 63 -3.45 13.82 -20.39
CA GLU A 63 -3.19 14.92 -19.43
C GLU A 63 -1.81 14.81 -18.76
N GLY A 64 -1.10 13.69 -18.94
CA GLY A 64 0.23 13.47 -18.40
C GLY A 64 0.40 12.10 -17.71
N PRO A 65 1.54 11.88 -17.03
CA PRO A 65 1.77 10.66 -16.26
C PRO A 65 0.84 10.61 -15.05
N MET A 66 0.03 9.56 -14.97
CA MET A 66 -0.85 9.28 -13.86
C MET A 66 -0.29 8.12 -13.03
N PRO A 67 -0.10 8.29 -11.71
CA PRO A 67 0.34 7.18 -10.86
C PRO A 67 -0.79 6.16 -10.71
N ILE A 68 -0.45 4.89 -10.86
CA ILE A 68 -1.37 3.77 -10.62
C ILE A 68 -0.84 2.91 -9.46
N GLN A 69 -1.74 2.43 -8.62
CA GLN A 69 -1.42 1.52 -7.53
C GLN A 69 -2.40 0.34 -7.54
N CYS A 70 -1.89 -0.86 -7.28
CA CYS A 70 -2.70 -2.07 -7.25
C CYS A 70 -2.25 -3.00 -6.11
N PRO A 71 -3.17 -3.51 -5.28
CA PRO A 71 -2.86 -4.62 -4.37
C PRO A 71 -2.42 -5.85 -5.17
N ILE A 72 -1.38 -6.54 -4.71
CA ILE A 72 -0.90 -7.78 -5.31
C ILE A 72 -1.17 -8.91 -4.31
N ASP A 73 -2.00 -9.88 -4.70
CA ASP A 73 -2.27 -11.06 -3.89
C ASP A 73 -1.06 -12.00 -3.93
N ALA A 74 -0.13 -11.84 -2.99
CA ALA A 74 1.11 -12.60 -2.91
C ALA A 74 1.52 -12.85 -1.46
N LYS A 75 2.28 -13.92 -1.22
CA LYS A 75 2.79 -14.32 0.09
C LYS A 75 4.30 -14.09 0.24
N SER A 76 4.97 -13.73 -0.84
CA SER A 76 6.42 -13.46 -0.88
C SER A 76 6.75 -12.36 -1.87
N LEU A 77 7.93 -11.74 -1.73
CA LEU A 77 8.40 -10.73 -2.67
C LEU A 77 8.55 -11.30 -4.09
N THR A 78 9.07 -12.53 -4.23
CA THR A 78 9.20 -13.20 -5.52
C THR A 78 7.85 -13.38 -6.21
N GLU A 79 6.86 -13.90 -5.48
CA GLU A 79 5.50 -14.05 -6.00
C GLU A 79 4.87 -12.69 -6.34
N ALA A 80 5.15 -11.65 -5.54
CA ALA A 80 4.67 -10.30 -5.82
C ALA A 80 5.27 -9.74 -7.12
N MET A 81 6.55 -9.99 -7.39
CA MET A 81 7.21 -9.61 -8.65
C MET A 81 6.62 -10.37 -9.85
N GLU A 82 6.35 -11.66 -9.71
CA GLU A 82 5.74 -12.49 -10.76
C GLU A 82 4.31 -12.02 -11.11
N LYS A 83 3.52 -11.65 -10.10
CA LYS A 83 2.12 -11.19 -10.24
C LYS A 83 1.98 -9.71 -10.56
N PHE A 84 3.06 -8.94 -10.49
CA PHE A 84 3.02 -7.49 -10.70
C PHE A 84 2.45 -7.11 -12.08
N PRO A 85 2.88 -7.70 -13.21
CA PRO A 85 2.39 -7.29 -14.53
C PRO A 85 0.88 -7.51 -14.69
N GLU A 86 0.38 -8.68 -14.28
CA GLU A 86 -1.05 -9.00 -14.34
C GLU A 86 -1.90 -8.04 -13.49
N SER A 87 -1.43 -7.73 -12.28
CA SER A 87 -2.11 -6.80 -11.37
C SER A 87 -2.18 -5.38 -11.95
N MET A 88 -1.10 -4.93 -12.60
CA MET A 88 -1.07 -3.64 -13.29
C MET A 88 -2.00 -3.58 -14.49
N GLU A 89 -2.00 -4.62 -15.33
CA GLU A 89 -2.92 -4.71 -16.47
C GLU A 89 -4.39 -4.67 -16.03
N TRP A 90 -4.72 -5.38 -14.95
CA TRP A 90 -6.06 -5.35 -14.37
C TRP A 90 -6.43 -3.93 -13.92
N MET A 91 -5.55 -3.24 -13.19
CA MET A 91 -5.80 -1.88 -12.72
C MET A 91 -5.95 -0.88 -13.88
N MET A 92 -5.10 -0.97 -14.91
CA MET A 92 -5.20 -0.13 -16.10
C MET A 92 -6.56 -0.27 -16.79
N LYS A 93 -7.09 -1.49 -16.88
CA LYS A 93 -8.45 -1.74 -17.43
C LYS A 93 -9.54 -1.07 -16.61
N GLN A 94 -9.45 -1.07 -15.28
CA GLN A 94 -10.44 -0.42 -14.40
C GLN A 94 -10.46 1.10 -14.52
N ILE A 95 -9.33 1.71 -14.88
CA ILE A 95 -9.22 3.17 -15.02
C ILE A 95 -9.81 3.65 -16.35
N ILE A 96 -9.69 2.84 -17.41
CA ILE A 96 -10.10 3.21 -18.76
C ILE A 96 -11.57 2.83 -19.02
N SER A 97 -12.16 1.94 -18.22
CA SER A 97 -13.57 1.52 -18.29
C SER A 97 -14.52 2.50 -17.60
#